data_AF-A0A8S8YNK5-F1
#
_entry.id   AF-A0A8S8YNK5-F1
#
_cell.length_a   1.000
_cell.length_b   1.000
_cell.length_c   1.000
_cell.angle_alpha   90.00
_cell.angle_beta   90.00
_cell.angle_gamma   90.00
#
_symmetry.space_group_name_H-M   'P 1'
#
loop_
_entity.id
_entity.type
_entity.pdbx_description
1 polymer ?
#
loop_
_entity_poly.entity_id
_entity_poly.type
_entity_poly.pdbx_seq_one_letter_code
_entity_poly.pdbx_strand_id
1 'polypeptide(L)'
;MSFALDENCKVEPILGDSEEGLYILRHSCAHLLAQAVTQLYPDAKPTIGPPIEHGFYYDFAMDPIGDEELRQIEKRMKELVKQNIPIEREELDNESLRDIFSSNPFKLEIMDDKIGHDVGSSAYRQGDFIDLCKGPHVSLTPSIEVVQANQHQPGILEGGQGQGVAGQDLRNVLSFQGWSEGTREADTRGCKERPQEDREGDGALHD
;
A
#
# COMPACT_ATOMS: atom_id res chain seq x y z
N MET A 1 -11.11 -1.97 -11.36
CA MET A 1 -12.00 -2.91 -10.64
C MET A 1 -11.45 -4.31 -10.82
N SER A 2 -10.98 -4.92 -9.72
CA SER A 2 -10.42 -6.29 -9.69
C SER A 2 -11.27 -7.26 -8.87
N PHE A 3 -12.42 -6.82 -8.34
CA PHE A 3 -13.33 -7.64 -7.52
C PHE A 3 -14.68 -7.78 -8.21
N ALA A 4 -15.22 -9.00 -8.22
CA ALA A 4 -16.53 -9.31 -8.77
C ALA A 4 -17.61 -9.00 -7.72
N LEU A 5 -18.75 -8.44 -8.16
CA LEU A 5 -19.90 -8.20 -7.30
C LEU A 5 -20.88 -9.35 -7.50
N ASP A 6 -21.10 -10.14 -6.44
CA ASP A 6 -21.99 -11.31 -6.48
C ASP A 6 -23.46 -10.97 -6.22
N GLU A 7 -23.73 -9.77 -5.71
CA GLU A 7 -25.07 -9.29 -5.38
C GLU A 7 -25.32 -7.87 -5.92
N ASN A 8 -26.60 -7.50 -6.07
CA ASN A 8 -26.98 -6.15 -6.45
C ASN A 8 -26.60 -5.17 -5.34
N CYS A 9 -25.73 -4.22 -5.65
CA CYS A 9 -25.33 -3.19 -4.70
C CYS A 9 -25.25 -1.81 -5.37
N LYS A 10 -25.19 -0.75 -4.56
CA LYS A 10 -24.89 0.59 -5.05
C LYS A 10 -23.38 0.79 -5.08
N VAL A 11 -22.87 1.15 -6.25
CA VAL A 11 -21.45 1.41 -6.47
C VAL A 11 -21.24 2.90 -6.63
N GLU A 12 -20.28 3.44 -5.88
CA GLU A 12 -19.82 4.83 -6.02
C GLU A 12 -18.35 4.83 -6.46
N PRO A 13 -17.99 5.63 -7.48
CA PRO A 13 -16.60 5.79 -7.86
C PRO A 13 -15.86 6.59 -6.79
N ILE A 14 -14.69 6.11 -6.39
CA ILE A 14 -13.72 6.93 -5.65
C ILE A 14 -12.99 7.80 -6.68
N LEU A 15 -12.93 9.10 -6.41
CA LEU A 15 -12.26 10.07 -7.27
C LEU A 15 -10.83 10.25 -6.76
N GLY A 16 -9.86 10.44 -7.67
CA GLY A 16 -8.45 10.53 -7.30
C GLY A 16 -8.11 11.71 -6.38
N ASP A 17 -8.89 12.79 -6.42
CA ASP A 17 -8.74 13.98 -5.59
C ASP A 17 -9.54 13.94 -4.29
N SER A 18 -10.33 12.89 -4.04
CA SER A 18 -10.97 12.66 -2.75
C SER A 18 -9.95 12.18 -1.72
N GLU A 19 -10.22 12.37 -0.43
CA GLU A 19 -9.34 11.92 0.64
C GLU A 19 -9.03 10.41 0.54
N GLU A 20 -10.04 9.60 0.21
CA GLU A 20 -9.89 8.16 -0.03
C GLU A 20 -9.07 7.85 -1.29
N GLY A 21 -9.24 8.63 -2.37
CA GLY A 21 -8.44 8.51 -3.58
C GLY A 21 -6.96 8.81 -3.31
N LEU A 22 -6.67 9.90 -2.60
CA LEU A 22 -5.31 10.27 -2.20
C LEU A 22 -4.69 9.18 -1.29
N TYR A 23 -5.47 8.62 -0.36
CA TYR A 23 -5.03 7.50 0.48
C TYR A 23 -4.61 6.29 -0.37
N ILE A 24 -5.47 5.86 -1.31
CA ILE A 24 -5.21 4.72 -2.21
C ILE A 24 -3.95 4.95 -3.03
N LEU A 25 -3.76 6.17 -3.53
CA LEU A 25 -2.61 6.50 -4.36
C LEU A 25 -1.31 6.54 -3.57
N ARG A 26 -1.29 7.16 -2.39
CA ARG A 26 -0.13 7.18 -1.50
C ARG A 26 0.27 5.78 -1.07
N HIS A 27 -0.71 4.95 -0.75
CA HIS A 27 -0.50 3.55 -0.39
C HIS A 27 0.07 2.73 -1.55
N SER A 28 -0.45 2.93 -2.76
CA SER A 28 0.08 2.29 -3.98
C SER A 28 1.49 2.77 -4.31
N CYS A 29 1.79 4.05 -4.08
CA CYS A 29 3.12 4.60 -4.26
C CYS A 29 4.15 4.04 -3.26
N ALA A 30 3.72 3.75 -2.02
CA ALA A 30 4.55 3.05 -1.04
C ALA A 30 4.95 1.64 -1.53
N HIS A 31 4.02 0.88 -2.12
CA HIS A 31 4.33 -0.42 -2.72
C HIS A 31 5.28 -0.29 -3.93
N LEU A 32 5.07 0.71 -4.78
CA LEU A 32 5.96 1.01 -5.91
C LEU A 32 7.38 1.33 -5.44
N LEU A 33 7.52 2.09 -4.34
CA LEU A 33 8.80 2.36 -3.71
C LEU A 33 9.45 1.07 -3.20
N ALA A 34 8.71 0.22 -2.49
CA ALA A 34 9.23 -1.04 -1.99
C ALA A 34 9.69 -1.98 -3.11
N GLN A 35 8.95 -2.07 -4.22
CA GLN A 35 9.40 -2.81 -5.40
C GLN A 35 10.68 -2.21 -5.99
N ALA A 36 10.75 -0.89 -6.14
CA ALA A 36 11.94 -0.24 -6.69
C ALA A 36 13.18 -0.47 -5.82
N VAL A 37 13.04 -0.35 -4.50
CA VAL A 37 14.13 -0.60 -3.54
C VAL A 37 14.55 -2.07 -3.58
N THR A 38 13.62 -3.02 -3.52
CA THR A 38 13.96 -4.45 -3.51
C THR A 38 14.57 -4.94 -4.83
N GLN A 39 14.27 -4.30 -5.97
CA GLN A 39 14.95 -4.59 -7.24
C GLN A 39 16.37 -4.01 -7.33
N LEU A 40 16.62 -2.85 -6.72
CA LEU A 40 17.95 -2.23 -6.70
C LEU A 40 18.84 -2.78 -5.57
N TYR A 41 18.22 -3.18 -4.46
CA TYR A 41 18.85 -3.67 -3.24
C TYR A 41 18.16 -4.98 -2.80
N PRO A 42 18.54 -6.13 -3.39
CA PRO A 42 17.87 -7.41 -3.13
C PRO A 42 17.91 -7.88 -1.67
N ASP A 43 18.91 -7.41 -0.91
CA ASP A 43 19.06 -7.73 0.50
C ASP A 43 18.16 -6.87 1.41
N ALA A 44 17.58 -5.78 0.89
CA ALA A 44 16.71 -4.89 1.65
C ALA A 44 15.45 -5.63 2.09
N LYS A 45 15.10 -5.51 3.37
CA LYS A 45 13.90 -6.13 3.95
C LYS A 45 12.84 -5.06 4.22
N PRO A 46 11.79 -4.94 3.38
CA PRO A 46 10.69 -4.00 3.63
C PRO A 46 9.93 -4.41 4.89
N THR A 47 9.60 -3.43 5.74
CA THR A 47 8.87 -3.66 7.00
C THR A 47 7.43 -3.13 6.89
N ILE A 48 7.23 -1.84 7.13
CA ILE A 48 5.94 -1.14 7.11
C ILE A 48 6.00 0.08 6.20
N GLY A 49 4.92 0.33 5.46
CA GLY A 49 4.81 1.50 4.58
C GLY A 49 3.44 2.14 4.57
N PRO A 50 3.00 2.78 5.67
CA PRO A 50 1.69 3.38 5.72
C PRO A 50 1.65 4.71 4.93
N PRO A 51 0.51 5.03 4.31
CA PRO A 51 0.26 6.39 3.84
C PRO A 51 0.14 7.36 5.04
N ILE A 52 0.53 8.62 4.83
CA ILE A 52 0.42 9.71 5.82
C ILE A 52 -0.30 10.92 5.18
N GLU A 53 -0.65 11.92 5.99
CA GLU A 53 -1.50 13.05 5.59
C GLU A 53 -1.03 13.82 4.34
N HIS A 54 0.28 13.90 4.12
CA HIS A 54 0.87 14.64 2.98
C HIS A 54 1.88 13.82 2.17
N GLY A 55 1.80 12.49 2.26
CA GLY A 55 2.78 11.61 1.62
C GLY A 55 2.67 10.16 2.01
N PHE A 56 3.79 9.46 1.96
CA PHE A 56 3.94 8.10 2.44
C PHE A 56 5.38 7.89 2.90
N TYR A 57 5.62 6.85 3.68
CA TYR A 57 6.96 6.36 3.91
C TYR A 57 6.98 4.84 3.79
N TYR A 58 8.17 4.28 3.65
CA TYR A 58 8.40 2.85 3.78
C TYR A 58 9.71 2.64 4.55
N ASP A 59 9.66 1.80 5.57
CA ASP A 59 10.81 1.42 6.39
C ASP A 59 11.47 0.14 5.85
N PHE A 60 12.80 0.16 5.77
CA PHE A 60 13.61 -0.94 5.27
C PHE A 60 14.74 -1.25 6.24
N ALA A 61 14.98 -2.53 6.50
CA ALA A 61 16.25 -2.95 7.09
C ALA A 61 17.27 -3.11 5.95
N MET A 62 18.17 -2.13 5.84
CA MET A 62 19.25 -2.07 4.84
C MET A 62 20.27 -0.98 5.20
N ASP A 63 21.42 -0.96 4.51
CA ASP A 63 22.43 0.08 4.69
C ASP A 63 21.91 1.47 4.30
N PRO A 64 22.26 2.55 5.04
CA PRO A 64 21.93 3.93 4.70
C PRO A 64 22.21 4.28 3.24
N ILE A 65 21.22 4.91 2.59
CA ILE A 65 21.35 5.39 1.22
C ILE A 65 21.59 6.90 1.17
N GLY A 66 22.24 7.40 0.12
CA GLY A 66 22.45 8.83 -0.11
C GLY A 66 21.55 9.41 -1.22
N ASP A 67 21.78 10.67 -1.55
CA ASP A 67 21.01 11.39 -2.58
C ASP A 67 21.11 10.75 -3.98
N GLU A 68 22.23 10.11 -4.30
CA GLU A 68 22.41 9.46 -5.60
C GLU A 68 21.57 8.19 -5.71
N GLU A 69 21.57 7.37 -4.65
CA GLU A 69 20.73 6.19 -4.56
C GLU A 69 19.24 6.56 -4.59
N LEU A 70 18.83 7.65 -3.94
CA LEU A 70 17.46 8.16 -4.05
C LEU A 70 17.07 8.50 -5.49
N ARG A 71 17.96 9.18 -6.24
CA ARG A 71 17.71 9.51 -7.65
C ARG A 71 17.54 8.24 -8.49
N GLN A 72 18.31 7.19 -8.20
CA GLN A 72 18.19 5.90 -8.86
C GLN A 72 16.86 5.21 -8.53
N ILE A 73 16.44 5.23 -7.26
CA ILE A 73 15.15 4.69 -6.82
C ILE A 73 14.00 5.43 -7.50
N GLU A 74 14.00 6.77 -7.51
CA GLU A 74 12.96 7.58 -8.16
C GLU A 74 12.89 7.28 -9.67
N LYS A 75 14.06 7.18 -10.33
CA LYS A 75 14.13 6.79 -11.73
C LYS A 75 13.52 5.39 -11.93
N ARG A 76 13.82 4.44 -11.06
CA ARG A 76 13.29 3.09 -11.15
C ARG A 76 11.77 3.05 -10.95
N MET A 77 11.24 3.82 -10.00
CA MET A 77 9.78 3.97 -9.82
C MET A 77 9.11 4.47 -11.12
N LYS A 78 9.69 5.48 -11.78
CA LYS A 78 9.18 6.00 -13.06
C LYS A 78 9.21 4.95 -14.18
N GLU A 79 10.21 4.08 -14.19
CA GLU A 79 10.29 2.96 -15.13
C GLU A 79 9.23 1.89 -14.86
N LEU A 80 8.95 1.57 -13.59
CA LEU A 80 7.91 0.62 -13.18
C LEU A 80 6.50 1.13 -13.53
N VAL A 81 6.25 2.43 -13.38
CA VAL A 81 5.01 3.08 -13.84
C VAL A 81 4.84 2.91 -15.35
N LYS A 82 5.89 3.12 -16.14
CA LYS A 82 5.83 2.97 -17.60
C LYS A 82 5.62 1.53 -18.09
N GLN A 83 5.87 0.53 -17.24
CA GLN A 83 5.67 -0.88 -17.58
C GLN A 83 4.20 -1.32 -17.54
N ASN A 84 3.29 -0.48 -17.03
CA ASN A 84 1.86 -0.78 -16.97
C ASN A 84 1.55 -2.11 -16.26
N ILE A 85 2.11 -2.27 -15.06
CA ILE A 85 2.04 -3.52 -14.30
C ILE A 85 0.68 -3.60 -13.59
N PRO A 86 -0.06 -4.72 -13.71
CA PRO A 86 -1.24 -5.01 -12.89
C PRO A 86 -0.92 -5.13 -11.41
N ILE A 87 -1.78 -4.55 -10.57
CA ILE A 87 -1.73 -4.70 -9.12
C ILE A 87 -2.92 -5.56 -8.71
N GLU A 88 -2.63 -6.77 -8.23
CA GLU A 88 -3.63 -7.81 -7.98
C GLU A 88 -3.69 -8.15 -6.51
N ARG A 89 -4.91 -8.26 -5.97
CA ARG A 89 -5.15 -8.68 -4.60
C ARG A 89 -5.27 -10.20 -4.57
N GLU A 90 -4.51 -10.84 -3.70
CA GLU A 90 -4.53 -12.28 -3.46
C GLU A 90 -5.01 -12.53 -2.03
N GLU A 91 -5.91 -13.49 -1.84
CA GLU A 91 -6.25 -14.03 -0.52
C GLU A 91 -5.44 -15.31 -0.32
N LEU A 92 -4.57 -15.31 0.68
CA LEU A 92 -3.63 -16.40 0.92
C LEU A 92 -3.79 -16.93 2.34
N ASP A 93 -3.67 -18.24 2.49
CA ASP A 93 -3.60 -18.87 3.81
C ASP A 93 -2.31 -18.50 4.55
N ASN A 94 -2.29 -18.78 5.85
CA ASN A 94 -1.19 -18.40 6.73
C ASN A 94 0.13 -19.07 6.32
N GLU A 95 0.07 -20.36 5.94
CA GLU A 95 1.24 -21.15 5.52
C GLU A 95 1.88 -20.55 4.26
N SER A 96 1.08 -20.28 3.23
CA SER A 96 1.54 -19.68 1.98
C SER A 96 2.18 -18.31 2.21
N LEU A 97 1.57 -17.47 3.05
CA LEU A 97 2.13 -16.16 3.39
C LEU A 97 3.48 -16.30 4.12
N ARG A 98 3.60 -17.22 5.08
CA ARG A 98 4.87 -17.46 5.81
C ARG A 98 5.95 -17.99 4.89
N ASP A 99 5.61 -18.82 3.92
CA ASP A 99 6.56 -19.32 2.92
C ASP A 99 7.07 -18.18 2.02
N ILE A 100 6.16 -17.34 1.52
CA ILE A 100 6.49 -16.17 0.70
C ILE A 100 7.42 -15.21 1.45
N PHE A 101 7.11 -14.92 2.72
CA PHE A 101 7.86 -13.98 3.55
C PHE A 101 8.92 -14.63 4.45
N SER A 102 9.24 -15.90 4.23
CA SER A 102 10.19 -16.68 5.06
C SER A 102 11.58 -16.04 5.17
N SER A 103 11.99 -15.29 4.14
CA SER A 103 13.26 -14.58 4.10
C SER A 103 13.24 -13.17 4.72
N ASN A 104 12.08 -12.71 5.22
CA ASN A 104 11.89 -11.40 5.83
C ASN A 104 11.38 -11.54 7.27
N PRO A 105 12.27 -11.55 8.28
CA PRO A 105 11.89 -11.78 9.67
C PRO A 105 10.91 -10.72 10.21
N PHE A 106 10.97 -9.48 9.71
CA PHE A 106 10.08 -8.41 10.13
C PHE A 106 8.63 -8.66 9.69
N LYS A 107 8.42 -9.24 8.50
CA LYS A 107 7.07 -9.60 8.05
C LYS A 107 6.51 -10.77 8.85
N LEU A 108 7.35 -11.75 9.21
CA LEU A 108 6.95 -12.86 10.07
C LEU A 108 6.53 -12.37 11.47
N GLU A 109 7.27 -11.43 12.06
CA GLU A 109 6.91 -10.79 13.34
C GLU A 109 5.57 -10.05 13.23
N ILE A 110 5.36 -9.28 12.16
CA ILE A 110 4.08 -8.60 11.91
C ILE A 110 2.92 -9.61 11.77
N MET A 111 3.17 -10.75 11.13
CA MET A 111 2.18 -11.82 11.01
C MET A 111 1.86 -12.41 12.38
N ASP A 112 2.87 -12.72 13.20
CA ASP A 112 2.68 -13.24 14.56
C ASP A 112 1.85 -12.28 15.42
N ASP A 113 2.14 -10.98 15.34
CA ASP A 113 1.49 -9.96 16.16
C ASP A 113 0.07 -9.60 15.71
N LYS A 114 -0.17 -9.49 14.39
CA LYS A 114 -1.42 -8.90 13.86
C LYS A 114 -2.37 -9.90 13.23
N ILE A 115 -1.87 -11.06 12.81
CA ILE A 115 -2.65 -12.07 12.07
C ILE A 115 -2.75 -13.36 12.90
N GLY A 116 -1.68 -13.73 13.60
CA GLY A 116 -1.54 -15.00 14.28
C GLY A 116 -1.14 -16.14 13.34
N HIS A 117 -1.45 -17.37 13.75
CA HIS A 117 -1.03 -18.58 13.03
C HIS A 117 -2.18 -19.32 12.32
N ASP A 118 -3.43 -19.02 12.67
CA ASP A 118 -4.58 -19.83 12.25
C ASP A 118 -5.31 -19.26 11.02
N VAL A 119 -5.21 -17.95 10.80
CA VAL A 119 -5.96 -17.25 9.75
C VAL A 119 -5.04 -16.69 8.67
N GLY A 120 -5.51 -16.73 7.42
CA GLY A 120 -4.86 -16.08 6.29
C GLY A 120 -5.02 -14.56 6.29
N SER A 121 -4.46 -13.92 5.28
CA SER A 121 -4.61 -12.49 5.03
C SER A 121 -4.48 -12.19 3.54
N SER A 122 -4.86 -10.99 3.14
CA SER A 122 -4.59 -10.54 1.79
C SER A 122 -3.14 -10.09 1.60
N ALA A 123 -2.67 -10.28 0.38
CA ALA A 123 -1.44 -9.72 -0.15
C ALA A 123 -1.71 -9.04 -1.49
N TYR A 124 -0.81 -8.16 -1.90
CA TYR A 124 -0.89 -7.51 -3.20
C TYR A 124 0.34 -7.83 -4.04
N ARG A 125 0.11 -8.35 -5.25
CA ARG A 125 1.15 -8.65 -6.23
C ARG A 125 1.23 -7.55 -7.27
N GLN A 126 2.45 -7.08 -7.55
CA GLN A 126 2.78 -6.11 -8.58
C GLN A 126 3.97 -6.64 -9.40
N GLY A 127 3.68 -7.45 -10.42
CA GLY A 127 4.72 -8.13 -11.19
C GLY A 127 5.47 -9.16 -10.34
N ASP A 128 6.77 -8.94 -10.15
CA ASP A 128 7.65 -9.78 -9.34
C ASP A 128 7.61 -9.46 -7.83
N PHE A 129 6.99 -8.35 -7.44
CA PHE A 129 6.88 -7.92 -6.05
C PHE A 129 5.55 -8.37 -5.44
N ILE A 130 5.60 -8.80 -4.17
CA ILE A 130 4.41 -9.13 -3.36
C ILE A 130 4.58 -8.54 -1.97
N ASP A 131 3.50 -7.96 -1.44
CA ASP A 131 3.51 -7.38 -0.10
C ASP A 131 2.26 -7.74 0.71
N LEU A 132 2.45 -7.98 2.01
CA LEU A 132 1.39 -8.26 2.96
C LEU A 132 0.62 -6.98 3.27
N CYS A 133 -0.60 -6.88 2.77
CA CYS A 133 -1.36 -5.65 2.83
C CYS A 133 -2.87 -5.87 2.67
N LYS A 134 -3.68 -5.05 3.36
CA LYS A 134 -5.14 -5.08 3.29
C LYS A 134 -5.73 -4.21 2.18
N GLY A 135 -4.94 -3.29 1.63
CA GLY A 135 -5.37 -2.35 0.61
C GLY A 135 -6.33 -1.27 1.13
N PRO A 136 -7.10 -0.61 0.24
CA PRO A 136 -7.10 -0.78 -1.21
C PRO A 136 -5.88 -0.19 -1.93
N HIS A 137 -5.70 -0.60 -3.20
CA HIS A 137 -4.69 -0.10 -4.14
C HIS A 137 -5.32 0.24 -5.49
N VAL A 138 -4.62 1.04 -6.31
CA VAL A 138 -4.97 1.23 -7.72
C VAL A 138 -4.81 -0.09 -8.50
N SER A 139 -5.45 -0.22 -9.66
CA SER A 139 -5.40 -1.47 -10.44
C SER A 139 -4.15 -1.62 -11.32
N LEU A 140 -3.51 -0.50 -11.70
CA LEU A 140 -2.35 -0.49 -12.60
C LEU A 140 -1.33 0.55 -12.14
N THR A 141 -0.03 0.25 -12.32
CA THR A 141 1.04 1.19 -11.94
C THR A 141 1.00 2.56 -12.63
N PRO A 142 0.49 2.76 -13.87
CA PRO A 142 0.42 4.09 -14.48
C PRO A 142 -0.58 5.03 -13.81
N SER A 143 -1.48 4.51 -12.98
CA SER A 143 -2.36 5.33 -12.15
C SER A 143 -1.62 5.98 -10.98
N ILE A 144 -0.37 5.56 -10.71
CA ILE A 144 0.48 6.13 -9.67
C ILE A 144 1.30 7.26 -10.26
N GLU A 145 1.23 8.43 -9.63
CA GLU A 145 2.13 9.52 -9.94
C GLU A 145 3.38 9.46 -9.05
N VAL A 146 4.54 9.37 -9.68
CA VAL A 146 5.83 9.37 -8.96
C VAL A 146 6.15 10.79 -8.54
N VAL A 147 6.11 11.03 -7.24
CA VAL A 147 6.57 12.28 -6.63
C VAL A 147 8.04 12.21 -6.25
N GLN A 148 8.66 13.37 -6.09
CA GLN A 148 10.09 13.50 -5.84
C GLN A 148 10.47 12.91 -4.46
N ALA A 149 11.55 12.15 -4.42
CA ALA A 149 12.06 11.55 -3.18
C ALA A 149 12.67 12.62 -2.28
N ASN A 150 12.31 12.60 -0.99
CA ASN A 150 12.97 13.42 0.02
C ASN A 150 13.48 12.50 1.13
N GLN A 151 14.78 12.50 1.38
CA GLN A 151 15.30 11.78 2.54
C GLN A 151 14.80 12.43 3.83
N HIS A 152 14.19 11.62 4.70
CA HIS A 152 14.03 11.97 6.10
C HIS A 152 14.91 11.01 6.89
N GLN A 153 15.91 11.55 7.61
CA GLN A 153 16.66 10.73 8.56
C GLN A 153 15.70 10.19 9.63
N PRO A 154 15.94 9.00 10.20
CA PRO A 154 15.14 8.50 11.30
C PRO A 154 15.28 9.43 12.51
N GLY A 155 14.37 10.40 12.62
CA GLY A 155 14.01 11.01 13.87
C GLY A 155 13.11 10.01 14.60
N ILE A 156 13.46 9.71 15.85
CA ILE A 156 12.59 8.97 16.77
C ILE A 156 11.17 9.52 16.63
N LEU A 157 10.24 8.69 16.18
CA LEU A 157 8.82 9.04 16.16
C LEU A 157 8.36 9.18 17.62
N GLU A 158 8.54 10.36 18.22
CA GLU A 158 7.88 10.68 19.48
C GLU A 158 6.37 10.75 19.22
N GLY A 159 5.63 9.73 19.65
CA GLY A 159 4.16 9.79 19.72
C GLY A 159 3.37 8.54 19.35
N GLY A 160 4.01 7.45 18.91
CA GLY A 160 3.30 6.19 18.68
C GLY A 160 3.58 5.20 19.79
N GLN A 161 2.58 4.81 20.59
CA GLN A 161 2.67 3.63 21.45
C GLN A 161 2.72 2.37 20.57
N GLY A 162 3.88 2.08 20.01
CA GLY A 162 4.25 0.80 19.40
C GLY A 162 5.43 0.26 20.18
N GLN A 163 5.30 -0.96 20.70
CA GLN A 163 6.36 -1.63 21.44
C GLN A 163 7.64 -1.66 20.58
N GLY A 164 8.69 -0.99 21.06
CA GLY A 164 9.99 -1.00 20.42
C GLY A 164 10.63 -2.37 20.57
N VAL A 165 10.80 -3.07 19.46
CA VAL A 165 11.80 -4.14 19.35
C VAL A 165 13.18 -3.51 19.49
N ALA A 166 13.89 -3.90 20.55
CA ALA A 166 15.24 -3.47 20.87
C ALA A 166 16.25 -3.97 19.82
N GLY A 167 17.09 -3.07 19.30
CA GLY A 167 18.24 -3.41 18.43
C GLY A 167 18.22 -2.78 17.03
N GLN A 168 17.87 -1.50 16.89
CA GLN A 168 17.69 -0.82 15.61
C GLN A 168 18.88 0.10 15.28
N ASP A 169 19.83 -0.37 14.48
CA ASP A 169 20.94 0.47 13.97
C ASP A 169 21.05 0.44 12.43
N LEU A 170 20.06 -0.16 11.73
CA LEU A 170 20.05 -0.31 10.26
C LEU A 170 18.65 -0.06 9.64
N ARG A 171 17.81 0.76 10.27
CA ARG A 171 16.48 1.09 9.73
C ARG A 171 16.54 2.36 8.92
N ASN A 172 16.36 2.22 7.61
CA ASN A 172 16.21 3.32 6.70
C ASN A 172 14.74 3.58 6.41
N VAL A 173 14.27 4.73 6.86
CA VAL A 173 12.94 5.23 6.50
C VAL A 173 13.07 6.11 5.27
N LEU A 174 12.44 5.69 4.17
CA LEU A 174 12.33 6.51 2.98
C LEU A 174 10.95 7.14 2.96
N SER A 175 10.89 8.47 2.92
CA SER A 175 9.62 9.20 2.86
C SER A 175 9.54 10.06 1.60
N PHE A 176 8.32 10.31 1.18
CA PHE A 176 8.02 11.11 0.02
C PHE A 176 6.92 12.08 0.40
N GLN A 177 7.19 13.38 0.25
CA GLN A 177 6.28 14.47 0.57
C GLN A 177 6.14 15.37 -0.65
N GLY A 178 4.98 16.00 -0.83
CA GLY A 178 4.78 17.01 -1.88
C GLY A 178 3.77 16.62 -2.95
N TRP A 179 2.62 16.09 -2.55
CA TRP A 179 1.45 16.04 -3.40
C TRP A 179 0.84 17.45 -3.49
N SER A 180 1.03 18.15 -4.60
CA SER A 180 0.35 19.44 -4.84
C SER A 180 -1.07 19.18 -5.34
N GLU A 181 -2.02 20.05 -4.98
CA GLU A 181 -3.47 19.94 -5.24
C GLU A 181 -3.89 19.98 -6.75
N GLY A 182 -2.97 19.72 -7.67
CA GLY A 182 -3.15 19.93 -9.12
C GLY A 182 -3.13 18.68 -9.99
N THR A 183 -2.94 17.49 -9.43
CA THR A 183 -2.69 16.28 -10.21
C THR A 183 -3.99 15.53 -10.51
N ARG A 184 -4.48 15.74 -11.73
CA ARG A 184 -5.81 15.33 -12.18
C ARG A 184 -5.85 13.87 -12.62
N GLU A 185 -6.90 13.19 -12.15
CA GLU A 185 -7.46 11.91 -12.62
C GLU A 185 -6.51 10.71 -12.56
N ALA A 186 -6.14 10.30 -11.35
CA ALA A 186 -5.87 8.89 -11.15
C ALA A 186 -7.20 8.13 -11.11
N ASP A 187 -7.36 7.18 -12.04
CA ASP A 187 -8.48 6.23 -12.08
C ASP A 187 -8.41 5.29 -10.86
N THR A 188 -8.89 5.79 -9.72
CA THR A 188 -8.96 5.08 -8.44
C THR A 188 -10.26 4.28 -8.33
N ARG A 189 -10.65 3.55 -9.40
CA ARG A 189 -11.80 2.63 -9.43
C ARG A 189 -11.74 1.54 -8.34
N GLY A 190 -11.94 1.95 -7.10
CA GLY A 190 -12.38 1.21 -5.94
C GLY A 190 -13.85 1.54 -5.71
N CYS A 191 -14.61 0.55 -5.26
CA CYS A 191 -16.03 0.65 -5.03
C CYS A 191 -16.28 0.47 -3.55
N LYS A 192 -17.06 1.39 -2.96
CA LYS A 192 -17.56 1.23 -1.60
C LYS A 192 -18.85 0.42 -1.65
N GLU A 193 -18.88 -0.71 -0.95
CA GLU A 193 -20.13 -1.38 -0.63
C GLU A 193 -20.85 -0.57 0.46
N ARG A 194 -22.10 -0.18 0.20
CA ARG A 194 -23.02 0.26 1.25
C ARG A 194 -24.15 -0.76 1.37
N PRO A 195 -24.49 -1.23 2.58
CA PRO A 195 -25.68 -2.04 2.77
C PRO A 195 -26.88 -1.33 2.18
N GLN A 196 -27.67 -2.03 1.38
CA GLN A 196 -28.89 -1.52 0.81
C GLN A 196 -29.88 -1.32 1.97
N GLU A 197 -30.12 -0.07 2.37
CA GLU A 197 -31.28 0.23 3.21
C GLU A 197 -32.52 -0.23 2.43
N ASP A 198 -33.18 -1.26 2.96
CA ASP A 198 -34.45 -1.74 2.46
C ASP A 198 -35.42 -0.56 2.45
N ARG A 199 -35.75 -0.10 1.23
CA ARG A 199 -36.95 0.68 1.01
C ARG A 199 -38.12 -0.25 1.27
N GLU A 200 -38.66 -0.23 2.48
CA GLU A 200 -40.05 -0.62 2.70
C GLU A 200 -40.93 0.31 1.86
N GLY A 201 -41.34 -0.21 0.72
CA GLY A 201 -42.30 0.43 -0.17
C GLY A 201 -43.71 0.29 0.40
N ASP A 202 -44.37 1.44 0.46
CA ASP A 202 -45.80 1.71 0.31
C ASP A 202 -46.71 0.54 -0.09
N GLY A 203 -47.86 0.43 0.59
CA GLY A 203 -48.97 -0.41 0.13
C GLY A 203 -50.24 -0.32 0.98
N ALA A 204 -50.98 0.78 0.81
CA ALA A 204 -52.46 0.93 0.78
C ALA A 204 -53.37 0.14 1.74
N LEU A 205 -54.43 0.80 2.26
CA LEU A 205 -55.84 0.47 1.96
C LEU A 205 -56.83 1.46 2.61
N HIS A 206 -57.93 1.69 1.88
CA HIS A 206 -59.13 2.42 2.27
C HIS A 206 -59.80 1.86 3.54
N ASP A 207 -60.34 2.72 4.39
CA ASP A 207 -61.79 2.99 4.57
C ASP A 207 -62.00 4.22 5.47
#